data_AF-A0A3D1IHH4-F1
#
_entry.id   AF-A0A3D1IHH4-F1
#
_cell.length_a   1.000
_cell.length_b   1.000
_cell.length_c   1.000
_cell.angle_alpha   90.00
_cell.angle_beta   90.00
_cell.angle_gamma   90.00
#
_symmetry.space_group_name_H-M   'P 1'
#
loop_
_entity.id
_entity.type
_entity.pdbx_description
1 polymer ?
#
loop_
_entity_poly.entity_id
_entity_poly.type
_entity_poly.pdbx_seq_one_letter_code
_entity_poly.pdbx_strand_id
1 'polypeptide(L)'
;NGAGKTTLLRLVAGLDEADSGSVTKHSATTVGYLPQDGLSHSGRSLLDEVSTAFQPLLEVKQAMHEIEGQLANGQGSREEQEAMLERYSDLQHRFRDEDGY
;
A
#
# COMPACT_ATOMS: atom_id res chain seq x y z
N ASN A 1 -19.45 26.01 10.36
CA ASN A 1 -18.82 27.03 11.24
C ASN A 1 -17.57 27.56 10.56
N GLY A 2 -17.64 28.73 9.91
CA GLY A 2 -16.60 29.31 9.05
C GLY A 2 -15.29 29.73 9.72
N ALA A 3 -14.85 29.00 10.75
CA ALA A 3 -13.59 29.22 11.46
C ALA A 3 -12.38 28.64 10.73
N GLY A 4 -12.51 28.22 9.47
CA GLY A 4 -11.39 27.75 8.65
C GLY A 4 -10.85 26.34 8.97
N LYS A 5 -11.53 25.52 9.78
CA LYS A 5 -11.03 24.17 10.15
C LYS A 5 -10.75 23.28 8.94
N THR A 6 -11.67 23.25 7.97
CA THR A 6 -11.48 22.46 6.74
C THR A 6 -10.28 22.96 5.95
N THR A 7 -10.14 24.28 5.83
CA THR A 7 -8.98 24.91 5.18
C THR A 7 -7.69 24.56 5.88
N LEU A 8 -7.64 24.65 7.22
CA LEU A 8 -6.45 24.27 8.00
C LEU A 8 -6.05 22.81 7.77
N LEU A 9 -7.01 21.89 7.81
CA LEU A 9 -6.73 20.47 7.59
C LEU A 9 -6.28 20.18 6.15
N ARG A 10 -6.84 20.87 5.15
CA ARG A 10 -6.41 20.76 3.75
C ARG A 10 -5.00 21.31 3.53
N LEU A 11 -4.65 22.43 4.17
CA LEU A 11 -3.28 22.98 4.16
C LEU A 11 -2.28 22.00 4.80
N VAL A 12 -2.62 21.40 5.95
CA VAL A 12 -1.77 20.39 6.61
C VAL A 12 -1.62 19.12 5.76
N ALA A 13 -2.68 18.73 5.06
CA ALA A 13 -2.66 17.61 4.13
C ALA A 13 -1.93 17.91 2.80
N GLY A 14 -1.58 19.17 2.52
CA GLY A 14 -0.99 19.60 1.25
C GLY A 14 -1.98 19.59 0.07
N LEU A 15 -3.28 19.62 0.35
CA LEU A 15 -4.34 19.69 -0.66
C LEU A 15 -4.66 21.13 -1.11
N ASP A 16 -4.28 22.11 -0.30
CA ASP A 16 -4.34 23.54 -0.61
C ASP A 16 -2.97 24.17 -0.34
N GLU A 17 -2.67 25.29 -1.00
CA GLU A 17 -1.49 26.12 -0.73
C GLU A 17 -1.87 27.31 0.17
N ALA A 18 -0.92 27.72 1.02
CA ALA A 18 -1.13 28.88 1.88
C ALA A 18 -0.85 30.17 1.10
N ASP A 19 -1.77 31.13 1.15
CA ASP A 19 -1.59 32.46 0.54
C ASP A 19 -0.38 33.22 1.13
N SER A 20 -0.02 32.91 2.38
CA SER A 20 1.16 33.45 3.05
C SER A 20 1.66 32.50 4.16
N GLY A 21 2.95 32.58 4.48
CA GLY A 21 3.60 31.69 5.45
C GLY A 21 4.00 30.35 4.83
N SER A 22 4.28 29.35 5.68
CA SER A 22 4.72 28.03 5.23
C SER A 22 4.23 26.92 6.14
N VAL A 23 3.89 25.78 5.55
CA VAL A 23 3.63 24.51 6.25
C VAL A 23 4.82 23.58 6.02
N THR A 24 5.52 23.23 7.08
CA THR A 24 6.70 22.34 7.01
C THR A 24 6.38 21.01 7.69
N LYS A 25 6.60 19.91 6.98
CA LYS A 25 6.50 18.54 7.52
C LYS A 25 7.86 17.86 7.48
N HIS A 26 8.11 16.96 8.43
CA HIS A 26 9.30 16.12 8.38
C HIS A 26 9.20 15.16 7.19
N SER A 27 10.32 14.77 6.58
CA SER A 27 10.35 13.95 5.36
C SER A 27 9.68 12.59 5.54
N ALA A 28 9.72 12.03 6.75
CA ALA A 28 9.09 10.76 7.10
C ALA A 28 7.62 10.88 7.54
N THR A 29 7.00 12.06 7.50
CA THR A 29 5.62 12.25 7.94
C THR A 29 4.63 11.97 6.81
N THR A 30 3.77 10.97 7.01
CA THR A 30 2.61 10.69 6.16
C THR A 30 1.36 11.37 6.74
N VAL A 31 0.54 11.98 5.89
CA VAL A 31 -0.71 12.62 6.30
C VAL A 31 -1.86 11.98 5.54
N GLY A 32 -2.79 11.35 6.27
CA GLY A 32 -4.07 10.89 5.73
C GLY A 32 -5.16 11.94 5.95
N TYR A 33 -5.90 12.27 4.89
CA TYR A 33 -7.01 13.22 4.96
C TYR A 33 -8.34 12.54 4.62
N LEU A 34 -9.29 12.57 5.54
CA LEU A 34 -10.66 12.08 5.35
C LEU A 34 -11.61 13.29 5.16
N PRO A 35 -12.18 13.50 3.97
CA PRO A 35 -13.11 14.60 3.73
C PRO A 35 -14.43 14.42 4.49
N GLN A 36 -15.05 15.55 4.89
CA GLN A 36 -16.33 15.54 5.63
C GLN A 36 -17.50 15.00 4.81
N ASP A 37 -17.52 15.28 3.50
CA ASP A 37 -18.58 14.84 2.60
C ASP A 37 -18.48 13.34 2.24
N GLY A 38 -17.53 12.64 2.87
CA GLY A 38 -17.22 11.26 2.58
C GLY A 38 -16.46 11.09 1.27
N LEU A 39 -16.26 9.83 0.91
CA LEU A 39 -15.59 9.44 -0.32
C LEU A 39 -16.64 8.86 -1.27
N SER A 40 -16.63 9.30 -2.53
CA SER A 40 -17.48 8.73 -3.57
C SER A 40 -16.75 7.59 -4.26
N HIS A 41 -17.25 6.38 -4.13
CA HIS A 41 -16.70 5.20 -4.78
C HIS A 41 -17.81 4.45 -5.51
N SER A 42 -17.52 3.95 -6.71
CA SER A 42 -18.44 3.13 -7.50
C SER A 42 -17.66 2.04 -8.21
N GLY A 43 -18.27 0.86 -8.39
CA GLY A 43 -17.68 -0.23 -9.18
C GLY A 43 -16.83 -1.25 -8.43
N ARG A 44 -16.69 -1.12 -7.10
CA ARG A 44 -16.04 -2.11 -6.22
C ARG A 44 -16.90 -2.40 -5.00
N SER A 45 -16.76 -3.59 -4.42
CA SER A 45 -17.31 -3.85 -3.10
C SER A 45 -16.52 -3.07 -2.04
N LEU A 46 -17.11 -2.84 -0.87
CA LEU A 46 -16.41 -2.18 0.24
C LEU A 46 -15.14 -2.92 0.63
N LEU A 47 -15.17 -4.26 0.61
CA LEU A 47 -14.02 -5.09 0.94
C LEU A 47 -12.90 -4.89 -0.08
N ASP A 48 -13.23 -4.87 -1.38
CA ASP A 48 -12.23 -4.68 -2.43
C ASP A 48 -11.61 -3.27 -2.36
N GLU A 49 -12.41 -2.25 -2.08
CA GLU A 49 -11.94 -0.87 -1.89
C GLU A 49 -10.95 -0.77 -0.73
N VAL A 50 -11.32 -1.30 0.44
CA VAL A 50 -10.47 -1.27 1.64
C VAL A 50 -9.21 -2.12 1.45
N SER A 51 -9.32 -3.25 0.73
CA SER A 51 -8.19 -4.14 0.45
C SER A 51 -7.12 -3.46 -0.42
N THR A 52 -7.48 -2.44 -1.20
CA THR A 52 -6.49 -1.72 -2.03
C THR A 52 -5.41 -1.03 -1.20
N ALA A 53 -5.68 -0.68 0.06
CA ALA A 53 -4.68 -0.14 0.98
C ALA A 53 -3.55 -1.16 1.27
N PHE A 54 -3.83 -2.45 1.11
CA PHE A 54 -2.90 -3.55 1.31
C PHE A 54 -2.43 -4.18 0.00
N GLN A 55 -2.74 -3.55 -1.15
CA GLN A 55 -2.44 -4.11 -2.47
C GLN A 55 -0.97 -4.55 -2.63
N PRO A 56 0.04 -3.76 -2.20
CA PRO A 56 1.44 -4.19 -2.30
C PRO A 56 1.74 -5.47 -1.52
N LEU A 57 1.16 -5.62 -0.32
CA LEU A 57 1.33 -6.80 0.53
C LEU A 57 0.62 -8.02 -0.08
N LEU A 58 -0.58 -7.82 -0.64
CA LEU A 58 -1.33 -8.87 -1.33
C LEU A 58 -0.61 -9.37 -2.58
N GLU A 59 0.05 -8.48 -3.33
CA GLU A 59 0.88 -8.84 -4.49
C GLU A 59 2.09 -9.70 -4.09
N VAL A 60 2.75 -9.37 -2.97
CA VAL A 60 3.84 -10.18 -2.43
C VAL A 60 3.33 -11.58 -2.07
N LYS A 61 2.20 -11.67 -1.36
CA LYS A 61 1.57 -12.95 -1.00
C LYS A 61 1.19 -13.78 -2.23
N GLN A 62 0.61 -13.15 -3.25
CA GLN A 62 0.22 -13.80 -4.48
C GLN A 62 1.45 -14.37 -5.22
N ALA A 63 2.53 -13.59 -5.33
CA ALA A 63 3.77 -14.05 -5.94
C ALA A 63 4.40 -15.24 -5.19
N MET A 64 4.33 -15.25 -3.86
CA MET A 64 4.76 -16.38 -3.04
C MET A 64 3.95 -17.65 -3.37
N HIS A 65 2.62 -17.56 -3.42
CA HIS A 65 1.76 -18.69 -3.77
C HIS A 65 2.00 -19.22 -5.20
N GLU A 66 2.29 -18.34 -6.15
CA GLU A 66 2.64 -18.74 -7.51
C GLU A 66 3.94 -19.56 -7.55
N ILE A 67 4.97 -19.12 -6.83
CA ILE A 67 6.23 -19.84 -6.74
C ILE A 67 6.04 -21.20 -6.05
N GLU A 68 5.28 -21.24 -4.95
CA GLU A 68 4.93 -22.49 -4.25
C GLU A 68 4.26 -23.49 -5.21
N GLY A 69 3.29 -23.02 -6.02
CA GLY A 69 2.62 -23.84 -7.02
C GLY A 69 3.57 -24.34 -8.12
N GLN A 70 4.47 -23.48 -8.62
CA GLN A 70 5.44 -23.86 -9.65
C GLN A 70 6.43 -24.91 -9.14
N LEU A 71 6.93 -24.74 -7.90
CA LEU A 71 7.82 -25.70 -7.25
C LEU A 71 7.13 -27.03 -6.95
N ALA A 72 5.89 -27.01 -6.45
CA ALA A 72 5.11 -28.21 -6.16
C ALA A 72 4.84 -29.05 -7.43
N ASN A 73 4.65 -28.39 -8.57
CA ASN A 73 4.46 -29.04 -9.86
C ASN A 73 5.76 -29.41 -10.57
N GLY A 74 6.92 -29.12 -9.97
CA GLY A 74 8.23 -29.40 -10.55
C GLY A 74 8.48 -28.66 -11.87
N GLN A 75 7.91 -27.45 -12.03
CA GLN A 75 8.12 -26.65 -13.23
C GLN A 75 9.57 -26.14 -13.31
N GLY A 76 10.09 -26.03 -14.54
CA GLY A 76 11.45 -25.55 -14.79
C GLY A 76 12.56 -26.58 -14.58
N SER A 77 13.74 -26.20 -15.03
CA SER A 77 15.03 -26.86 -14.77
C SER A 77 15.45 -26.73 -13.30
N ARG A 78 16.50 -27.45 -12.90
CA ARG A 78 17.02 -27.41 -11.53
C ARG A 78 17.55 -26.02 -11.17
N GLU A 79 18.21 -25.35 -12.10
CA GLU A 79 18.71 -23.99 -11.94
C GLU A 79 17.56 -22.97 -11.78
N GLU A 80 16.50 -23.12 -12.57
CA GLU A 80 15.29 -22.27 -12.45
C GLU A 80 14.58 -22.50 -11.10
N GLN A 81 14.53 -23.75 -10.62
CA GLN A 81 13.97 -24.07 -9.31
C GLN A 81 14.78 -23.47 -8.15
N GLU A 82 16.11 -23.48 -8.25
CA GLU A 82 16.98 -22.83 -7.26
C GLU A 82 16.77 -21.31 -7.24
N ALA A 83 16.67 -20.67 -8.41
CA ALA A 83 16.35 -19.24 -8.52
C ALA A 83 14.95 -18.90 -7.97
N MET A 84 13.96 -19.78 -8.16
CA MET A 84 12.63 -19.63 -7.57
C MET A 84 12.66 -19.69 -6.05
N LEU A 85 13.45 -20.59 -5.46
CA LEU A 85 13.63 -20.69 -4.01
C LEU A 85 14.29 -19.44 -3.42
N GLU A 86 15.31 -18.89 -4.08
CA GLU A 86 15.95 -17.64 -3.67
C GLU A 86 14.94 -16.49 -3.68
N ARG A 87 14.21 -16.32 -4.79
CA ARG A 87 13.15 -15.30 -4.91
C ARG A 87 12.04 -15.46 -3.86
N TYR A 88 11.65 -16.71 -3.55
CA TYR A 88 10.66 -16.98 -2.50
C TYR A 88 11.16 -16.53 -1.13
N SER A 89 12.44 -16.78 -0.80
CA SER A 89 13.06 -16.32 0.44
C SER A 89 13.02 -14.79 0.56
N ASP A 90 13.38 -14.07 -0.51
CA ASP A 90 13.33 -12.61 -0.53
C ASP A 90 11.91 -12.06 -0.32
N LEU A 91 10.92 -12.67 -0.98
CA LEU A 91 9.52 -12.29 -0.83
C LEU A 91 9.00 -12.59 0.57
N GLN A 92 9.39 -13.71 1.19
CA GLN A 92 9.05 -13.99 2.59
C GLN A 92 9.62 -12.95 3.56
N HIS A 93 10.87 -12.52 3.36
CA HIS A 93 11.47 -11.47 4.17
C HIS A 93 10.71 -10.17 4.03
N ARG A 94 10.43 -9.74 2.78
CA ARG A 94 9.66 -8.53 2.51
C ARG A 94 8.25 -8.59 3.10
N PHE A 95 7.55 -9.73 2.97
CA PHE A 95 6.21 -9.92 3.52
C PHE A 95 6.19 -9.72 5.04
N ARG A 96 7.22 -10.24 5.73
CA ARG A 96 7.37 -10.08 7.18
C ARG A 96 7.67 -8.64 7.58
N ASP A 97 8.53 -7.95 6.83
CA ASP A 97 8.90 -6.55 7.08
C ASP A 97 7.71 -5.60 6.89
N GLU A 98 6.74 -5.97 6.05
CA GLU A 98 5.48 -5.24 5.81
C GLU A 98 4.32 -5.71 6.75
N ASP A 99 4.64 -6.33 7.90
CA ASP A 99 3.69 -6.84 8.91
C ASP A 99 2.72 -7.94 8.42
N GLY A 100 3.08 -8.65 7.35
CA GLY A 100 2.37 -9.85 6.90
C GLY A 100 2.68 -11.06 7.78
N TYR A 101 1.66 -11.62 8.43
CA TYR A 101 1.70 -12.89 9.18
C TYR A 101 0.79 -13.96 8.57
#